data_AF-A0A7H4LH37-F1
#
_entry.id   AF-A0A7H4LH37-F1
#
_cell.length_a   1.000
_cell.length_b   1.000
_cell.length_c   1.000
_cell.angle_alpha   90.00
_cell.angle_beta   90.00
_cell.angle_gamma   90.00
#
_symmetry.space_group_name_H-M   'P 1'
#
loop_
_entity.id
_entity.type
_entity.pdbx_description
1 polymer ?
#
loop_
_entity_poly.entity_id
_entity_poly.type
_entity_poly.pdbx_seq_one_letter_code
_entity_poly.pdbx_strand_id
1 'polypeptide(L)'
;MASSRPKKGKKKLQSSAEPPLAFEPAVGRSVVLNQEAMGKVRPALATDFNEWGKTVAWPTSCASINRTVTEVHILLDALWAGLIPPFSSFFNAVLSHYQIHMLHLDPQSITLLAVFAFVCEAMVGIAPSVALLRHFFSLHLADPRQCSGCLSFQAVATTAGSGIDFELPPSVREFQQRWVFVDVSVLSPLISLPSAPAVPSSGWGHERLADPRLAYIWLRLKRLKDLGVTAPMVVKEFIRRRVAPL
;
A
#
# COMPACT_ATOMS: atom_id res chain seq x y z
N MET A 1 -48.31 -55.93 -39.82
CA MET A 1 -46.94 -56.42 -39.59
C MET A 1 -46.06 -55.26 -39.14
N ALA A 2 -45.41 -55.44 -37.98
CA ALA A 2 -44.20 -54.81 -37.39
C ALA A 2 -43.76 -53.37 -37.74
N SER A 3 -43.10 -52.56 -36.90
CA SER A 3 -42.79 -52.50 -35.46
C SER A 3 -41.79 -51.33 -35.26
N SER A 4 -41.82 -50.72 -34.06
CA SER A 4 -40.72 -50.04 -33.34
C SER A 4 -40.50 -48.50 -33.43
N ARG A 5 -40.81 -47.85 -32.29
CA ARG A 5 -40.12 -46.70 -31.66
C ARG A 5 -38.79 -47.19 -31.01
N PRO A 6 -38.01 -46.36 -30.27
CA PRO A 6 -37.53 -44.98 -30.44
C PRO A 6 -35.99 -44.86 -30.20
N LYS A 7 -35.34 -43.70 -30.45
CA LYS A 7 -34.07 -43.37 -29.77
C LYS A 7 -33.99 -41.94 -29.22
N LYS A 8 -33.90 -41.92 -27.88
CA LYS A 8 -33.49 -40.86 -26.95
C LYS A 8 -32.26 -40.07 -27.43
N GLY A 9 -32.28 -38.76 -27.16
CA GLY A 9 -31.11 -37.91 -27.08
C GLY A 9 -31.41 -36.61 -26.33
N LYS A 10 -31.44 -36.66 -24.99
CA LYS A 10 -31.40 -35.49 -24.11
C LYS A 10 -30.08 -34.72 -24.33
N LYS A 11 -30.13 -33.40 -24.41
CA LYS A 11 -29.33 -32.54 -23.51
C LYS A 11 -29.88 -31.12 -23.48
N LYS A 12 -30.52 -30.84 -22.34
CA LYS A 12 -30.81 -29.53 -21.78
C LYS A 12 -29.46 -28.83 -21.58
N LEU A 13 -29.16 -27.80 -22.37
CA LEU A 13 -28.00 -26.96 -22.09
C LEU A 13 -28.43 -25.98 -20.99
N GLN A 14 -28.38 -26.47 -19.75
CA GLN A 14 -28.27 -25.59 -18.59
C GLN A 14 -26.90 -24.93 -18.71
N SER A 15 -26.85 -23.69 -19.21
CA SER A 15 -25.73 -22.82 -18.87
C SER A 15 -25.90 -22.47 -17.40
N SER A 16 -25.30 -23.30 -16.53
CA SER A 16 -24.97 -22.89 -15.18
C SER A 16 -24.04 -21.70 -15.34
N ALA A 17 -24.59 -20.49 -15.29
CA ALA A 17 -23.79 -19.32 -14.99
C ALA A 17 -23.23 -19.58 -13.59
N GLU A 18 -21.95 -19.93 -13.53
CA GLU A 18 -21.18 -19.84 -12.30
C GLU A 18 -21.46 -18.46 -11.71
N PRO A 19 -21.86 -18.36 -10.43
CA PRO A 19 -21.97 -17.05 -9.81
C PRO A 19 -20.63 -16.34 -9.98
N PRO A 20 -20.60 -15.03 -10.28
CA PRO A 20 -19.34 -14.30 -10.34
C PRO A 20 -18.60 -14.57 -9.04
N LEU A 21 -17.37 -15.09 -9.14
CA LEU A 21 -16.50 -15.35 -8.00
C LEU A 21 -16.49 -14.09 -7.13
N ALA A 22 -17.06 -14.19 -5.93
CA ALA A 22 -17.14 -13.06 -5.02
C ALA A 22 -15.72 -12.60 -4.70
N PHE A 23 -15.46 -11.30 -4.85
CA PHE A 23 -14.17 -10.72 -4.45
C PHE A 23 -14.02 -10.82 -2.94
N GLU A 24 -12.78 -11.04 -2.48
CA GLU A 24 -12.48 -10.99 -1.05
C GLU A 24 -12.65 -9.56 -0.54
N PRO A 25 -13.22 -9.35 0.66
CA PRO A 25 -13.39 -8.02 1.23
C PRO A 25 -12.03 -7.35 1.42
N ALA A 26 -11.98 -6.02 1.30
CA ALA A 26 -10.74 -5.25 1.43
C ALA A 26 -10.10 -5.34 2.82
N VAL A 27 -10.85 -5.66 3.86
CA VAL A 27 -10.30 -5.96 5.19
C VAL A 27 -11.00 -7.19 5.77
N GLY A 28 -10.23 -8.03 6.45
CA GLY A 28 -10.76 -9.18 7.19
C GLY A 28 -11.37 -8.78 8.52
N ARG A 29 -11.86 -9.76 9.29
CA ARG A 29 -12.29 -9.51 10.68
C ARG A 29 -11.08 -9.06 11.51
N SER A 30 -11.16 -7.89 12.15
CA SER A 30 -10.02 -7.35 12.89
C SER A 30 -9.70 -8.16 14.15
N VAL A 31 -8.41 -8.31 14.43
CA VAL A 31 -7.87 -8.85 15.69
C VAL A 31 -7.63 -7.74 16.72
N VAL A 32 -7.61 -6.47 16.31
CA VAL A 32 -7.42 -5.31 17.20
C VAL A 32 -8.78 -4.85 17.74
N LEU A 33 -9.29 -5.65 18.66
CA LEU A 33 -10.67 -5.50 19.11
C LEU A 33 -10.85 -4.40 20.16
N ASN A 34 -9.94 -4.19 21.11
CA ASN A 34 -10.20 -3.37 22.30
C ASN A 34 -9.10 -2.35 22.63
N GLN A 35 -9.31 -1.53 23.66
CA GLN A 35 -8.35 -0.48 24.10
C GLN A 35 -7.01 -1.04 24.61
N GLU A 36 -7.01 -2.25 25.17
CA GLU A 36 -5.79 -2.94 25.59
C GLU A 36 -4.91 -3.27 24.38
N ALA A 37 -5.50 -3.82 23.31
CA ALA A 37 -4.81 -4.07 22.04
C ALA A 37 -4.28 -2.77 21.41
N MET A 38 -5.05 -1.67 21.51
CA MET A 38 -4.61 -0.35 21.05
C MET A 38 -3.40 0.19 21.81
N GLY A 39 -3.14 -0.26 23.04
CA GLY A 39 -1.93 0.10 23.79
C GLY A 39 -0.64 -0.21 23.01
N LYS A 40 -0.66 -1.26 22.17
CA LYS A 40 0.47 -1.65 21.31
C LYS A 40 0.58 -0.78 20.05
N VAL A 41 -0.51 -0.15 19.60
CA VAL A 41 -0.58 0.66 18.37
C VAL A 41 -0.22 2.11 18.64
N ARG A 42 -0.58 2.64 19.82
CA ARG A 42 -0.35 4.05 20.20
C ARG A 42 1.09 4.56 19.98
N PRO A 43 2.16 3.78 20.21
CA PRO A 43 3.52 4.24 19.95
C PRO A 43 3.83 4.49 18.47
N ALA A 44 3.05 3.92 17.54
CA ALA A 44 3.19 4.12 16.10
C ALA A 44 2.50 5.40 15.59
N LEU A 45 1.64 6.03 16.39
CA LEU A 45 0.83 7.16 15.96
C LEU A 45 1.57 8.48 16.22
N ALA A 46 1.27 9.50 15.41
CA ALA A 46 1.83 10.82 15.65
C ALA A 46 1.29 11.39 16.98
N THR A 47 2.22 11.92 17.76
CA THR A 47 1.94 12.60 19.04
C THR A 47 1.58 14.07 18.82
N ASP A 48 1.16 14.76 19.88
CA ASP A 48 0.76 16.17 19.87
C ASP A 48 1.84 17.14 19.33
N PHE A 49 3.11 16.71 19.23
CA PHE A 49 4.22 17.46 18.63
C PHE A 49 4.25 17.47 17.09
N ASN A 50 3.33 16.75 16.46
CA ASN A 50 3.06 16.81 15.03
C ASN A 50 2.58 18.22 14.62
N GLU A 51 3.03 18.73 13.48
CA GLU A 51 2.56 20.00 12.90
C GLU A 51 1.03 20.03 12.67
N TRP A 52 0.41 18.87 12.53
CA TRP A 52 -1.03 18.63 12.37
C TRP A 52 -1.72 18.07 13.63
N GLY A 53 -1.02 18.03 14.77
CA GLY A 53 -1.55 17.55 16.04
C GLY A 53 -1.65 16.01 16.15
N LYS A 54 -2.30 15.52 17.19
CA LYS A 54 -2.31 14.08 17.49
C LYS A 54 -3.08 13.26 16.46
N THR A 55 -2.50 12.18 15.94
CA THR A 55 -3.25 11.17 15.17
C THR A 55 -4.07 10.31 16.13
N VAL A 56 -5.39 10.31 15.96
CA VAL A 56 -6.29 9.51 16.78
C VAL A 56 -6.67 8.23 16.03
N ALA A 57 -6.38 7.09 16.66
CA ALA A 57 -6.80 5.78 16.15
C ALA A 57 -7.66 5.03 17.17
N TRP A 58 -8.58 4.23 16.66
CA TRP A 58 -9.64 3.58 17.44
C TRP A 58 -9.65 2.07 17.16
N PRO A 59 -9.89 1.24 18.19
CA PRO A 59 -10.06 -0.20 18.00
C PRO A 59 -11.38 -0.49 17.29
N THR A 60 -11.50 -1.68 16.70
CA THR A 60 -12.69 -2.01 15.91
C THR A 60 -13.95 -2.28 16.74
N SER A 61 -13.83 -2.53 18.06
CA SER A 61 -15.00 -2.61 18.95
C SER A 61 -15.53 -1.26 19.40
N CYS A 62 -14.91 -0.13 19.01
CA CYS A 62 -15.44 1.16 19.43
C CYS A 62 -16.81 1.36 18.79
N ALA A 63 -17.82 1.61 19.63
CA ALA A 63 -19.19 1.81 19.17
C ALA A 63 -19.21 2.98 18.19
N SER A 64 -19.94 2.83 17.08
CA SER A 64 -20.07 3.79 15.97
C SER A 64 -20.71 5.14 16.35
N ILE A 65 -20.77 5.45 17.64
CA ILE A 65 -21.67 6.45 18.22
C ILE A 65 -21.22 7.88 17.89
N ASN A 66 -20.01 8.10 17.39
CA ASN A 66 -19.56 9.39 16.84
C ASN A 66 -18.53 9.19 15.72
N ARG A 67 -18.83 8.41 14.66
CA ARG A 67 -17.90 8.40 13.52
C ARG A 67 -17.82 9.82 12.97
N THR A 68 -16.65 10.45 13.10
CA THR A 68 -16.36 11.62 12.30
C THR A 68 -16.49 11.20 10.83
N VAL A 69 -16.90 12.13 9.97
CA VAL A 69 -17.07 11.84 8.53
C VAL A 69 -15.73 11.39 7.92
N THR A 70 -14.61 11.53 8.63
CA THR A 70 -13.23 11.40 8.17
C THR A 70 -12.49 10.14 8.65
N GLU A 71 -13.17 9.14 9.20
CA GLU A 71 -12.52 7.89 9.60
C GLU A 71 -12.23 6.97 8.41
N VAL A 72 -10.99 6.46 8.33
CA VAL A 72 -10.56 5.50 7.31
C VAL A 72 -9.91 4.26 7.93
N HIS A 73 -9.87 3.17 7.18
CA HIS A 73 -9.22 1.92 7.59
C HIS A 73 -7.73 2.01 7.26
N ILE A 74 -6.87 1.85 8.26
CA ILE A 74 -5.41 1.73 8.05
C ILE A 74 -4.92 0.39 8.60
N LEU A 75 -4.15 -0.33 7.79
CA LEU A 75 -3.47 -1.56 8.18
C LEU A 75 -2.37 -1.23 9.19
N LEU A 76 -2.24 -2.04 10.24
CA LEU A 76 -1.28 -1.80 11.30
C LEU A 76 0.16 -1.81 10.77
N ASP A 77 0.47 -2.71 9.85
CA ASP A 77 1.78 -2.77 9.20
C ASP A 77 2.08 -1.49 8.39
N ALA A 78 1.06 -0.83 7.83
CA ALA A 78 1.21 0.45 7.14
C ALA A 78 1.48 1.61 8.11
N LEU A 79 0.83 1.63 9.29
CA LEU A 79 1.13 2.62 10.34
C LEU A 79 2.58 2.52 10.79
N TRP A 80 3.08 1.29 11.03
CA TRP A 80 4.48 1.07 11.41
C TRP A 80 5.47 1.43 10.31
N ALA A 81 5.05 1.35 9.06
CA ALA A 81 5.82 1.80 7.91
C ALA A 81 5.87 3.34 7.78
N GLY A 82 5.15 4.08 8.63
CA GLY A 82 5.15 5.54 8.65
C GLY A 82 4.06 6.19 7.79
N LEU A 83 3.02 5.43 7.40
CA LEU A 83 1.83 5.97 6.75
C LEU A 83 0.88 6.56 7.81
N ILE A 84 1.15 7.80 8.21
CA ILE A 84 0.46 8.45 9.33
C ILE A 84 -0.19 9.75 8.85
N PRO A 85 -1.50 9.95 9.03
CA PRO A 85 -2.17 11.16 8.59
C PRO A 85 -1.68 12.44 9.30
N PRO A 86 -1.71 13.60 8.60
CA PRO A 86 -2.09 13.73 7.20
C PRO A 86 -0.99 13.24 6.25
N PHE A 87 -1.41 12.62 5.15
CA PHE A 87 -0.48 12.04 4.20
C PHE A 87 0.26 13.12 3.40
N SER A 88 1.53 12.87 3.14
CA SER A 88 2.43 13.64 2.30
C SER A 88 1.84 13.91 0.91
N SER A 89 2.25 15.02 0.31
CA SER A 89 1.91 15.35 -1.07
C SER A 89 2.40 14.29 -2.06
N PHE A 90 3.55 13.67 -1.77
CA PHE A 90 4.10 12.57 -2.56
C PHE A 90 3.18 11.34 -2.54
N PHE A 91 2.74 10.88 -1.36
CA PHE A 91 1.86 9.71 -1.26
C PHE A 91 0.52 9.95 -1.97
N ASN A 92 -0.09 11.12 -1.76
CA ASN A 92 -1.32 11.51 -2.46
C ASN A 92 -1.13 11.57 -3.99
N ALA A 93 0.02 12.08 -4.46
CA ALA A 93 0.36 12.10 -5.87
C ALA A 93 0.53 10.69 -6.45
N VAL A 94 1.08 9.74 -5.69
CA VAL A 94 1.17 8.32 -6.09
C VAL A 94 -0.23 7.73 -6.28
N LEU A 95 -1.11 7.85 -5.28
CA LEU A 95 -2.48 7.32 -5.38
C LEU A 95 -3.22 7.94 -6.58
N SER A 96 -3.10 9.25 -6.76
CA SER A 96 -3.74 9.98 -7.87
C SER A 96 -3.13 9.63 -9.22
N HIS A 97 -1.83 9.38 -9.32
CA HIS A 97 -1.21 9.04 -10.61
C HIS A 97 -1.64 7.67 -11.10
N TYR A 98 -1.62 6.67 -10.21
CA TYR A 98 -1.98 5.29 -10.56
C TYR A 98 -3.48 5.03 -10.52
N GLN A 99 -4.28 5.97 -10.00
CA GLN A 99 -5.73 5.84 -9.80
C GLN A 99 -6.09 4.63 -8.92
N ILE A 100 -5.34 4.47 -7.83
CA ILE A 100 -5.47 3.35 -6.89
C ILE A 100 -5.89 3.85 -5.52
N HIS A 101 -6.54 2.99 -4.76
CA HIS A 101 -6.86 3.25 -3.37
C HIS A 101 -5.66 2.92 -2.48
N MET A 102 -5.52 3.61 -1.35
CA MET A 102 -4.49 3.37 -0.35
C MET A 102 -4.37 1.88 0.02
N LEU A 103 -5.51 1.23 0.27
CA LEU A 103 -5.53 -0.18 0.68
C LEU A 103 -5.24 -1.16 -0.45
N HIS A 104 -5.21 -0.74 -1.72
CA HIS A 104 -4.76 -1.61 -2.81
C HIS A 104 -3.28 -1.96 -2.67
N LEU A 105 -2.47 -1.09 -2.07
CA LEU A 105 -1.05 -1.33 -1.84
C LEU A 105 -0.84 -2.36 -0.72
N ASP A 106 0.07 -3.30 -0.96
CA ASP A 106 0.53 -4.21 0.09
C ASP A 106 1.41 -3.46 1.12
N PRO A 107 1.55 -3.99 2.36
CA PRO A 107 2.38 -3.35 3.38
C PRO A 107 3.84 -3.13 2.96
N GLN A 108 4.35 -4.00 2.11
CA GLN A 108 5.71 -3.92 1.59
C GLN A 108 5.89 -2.70 0.67
N SER A 109 4.91 -2.43 -0.19
CA SER A 109 4.85 -1.27 -1.08
C SER A 109 4.75 0.03 -0.30
N ILE A 110 3.93 0.05 0.76
CA ILE A 110 3.84 1.21 1.64
C ILE A 110 5.20 1.47 2.31
N THR A 111 5.86 0.42 2.80
CA THR A 111 7.20 0.56 3.37
C THR A 111 8.23 1.03 2.35
N LEU A 112 8.19 0.50 1.13
CA LEU A 112 9.06 0.91 0.02
C LEU A 112 8.87 2.39 -0.29
N LEU A 113 7.62 2.86 -0.40
CA LEU A 113 7.32 4.27 -0.62
C LEU A 113 7.87 5.15 0.50
N ALA A 114 7.74 4.72 1.77
CA ALA A 114 8.25 5.46 2.91
C ALA A 114 9.78 5.54 2.92
N VAL A 115 10.45 4.42 2.67
CA VAL A 115 11.92 4.38 2.53
C VAL A 115 12.37 5.25 1.36
N PHE A 116 11.69 5.17 0.22
CA PHE A 116 11.99 5.98 -0.96
C PHE A 116 11.86 7.47 -0.66
N ALA A 117 10.76 7.91 -0.05
CA ALA A 117 10.53 9.29 0.35
C ALA A 117 11.63 9.78 1.31
N PHE A 118 11.92 9.00 2.35
CA PHE A 118 12.95 9.35 3.33
C PHE A 118 14.36 9.42 2.71
N VAL A 119 14.73 8.47 1.84
CA VAL A 119 16.03 8.50 1.14
C VAL A 119 16.12 9.73 0.24
N CYS A 120 15.07 10.06 -0.50
CA CYS A 120 15.03 11.25 -1.34
C CYS A 120 15.28 12.52 -0.52
N GLU A 121 14.50 12.75 0.53
CA GLU A 121 14.55 14.01 1.28
C GLU A 121 15.76 14.08 2.21
N ALA A 122 15.96 13.07 3.05
CA ALA A 122 16.91 13.13 4.15
C ALA A 122 18.34 12.70 3.77
N MET A 123 18.50 11.85 2.75
CA MET A 123 19.82 11.29 2.38
C MET A 123 20.36 11.84 1.06
N VAL A 124 19.50 12.04 0.06
CA VAL A 124 19.89 12.60 -1.25
C VAL A 124 19.73 14.12 -1.28
N GLY A 125 18.72 14.66 -0.57
CA GLY A 125 18.42 16.09 -0.50
C GLY A 125 17.53 16.58 -1.65
N ILE A 126 16.58 15.76 -2.11
CA ILE A 126 15.65 16.08 -3.19
C ILE A 126 14.21 15.74 -2.77
N ALA A 127 13.23 16.42 -3.37
CA ALA A 127 11.84 16.06 -3.17
C ALA A 127 11.52 14.72 -3.88
N PRO A 128 10.84 13.76 -3.23
CA PRO A 128 10.36 12.55 -3.87
C PRO A 128 9.28 12.91 -4.90
N SER A 129 9.26 12.19 -6.01
CA SER A 129 8.29 12.43 -7.09
C SER A 129 7.88 11.13 -7.76
N VAL A 130 6.67 11.10 -8.33
CA VAL A 130 6.16 9.94 -9.05
C VAL A 130 7.00 9.61 -10.28
N ALA A 131 7.53 10.63 -10.97
CA ALA A 131 8.43 10.44 -12.10
C ALA A 131 9.74 9.73 -11.68
N LEU A 132 10.31 10.12 -10.54
CA LEU A 132 11.49 9.45 -10.00
C LEU A 132 11.16 8.04 -9.51
N LEU A 133 10.03 7.84 -8.84
CA LEU A 133 9.57 6.52 -8.42
C LEU A 133 9.45 5.57 -9.61
N ARG A 134 8.80 6.01 -10.70
CA ARG A 134 8.62 5.23 -11.95
C ARG A 134 9.90 4.92 -12.70
N HIS A 135 10.96 5.68 -12.41
CA HIS A 135 12.29 5.38 -12.95
C HIS A 135 12.93 4.17 -12.28
N PHE A 136 12.68 3.96 -10.98
CA PHE A 136 13.27 2.86 -10.22
C PHE A 136 12.33 1.65 -10.08
N PHE A 137 11.02 1.89 -10.07
CA PHE A 137 10.02 0.89 -9.74
C PHE A 137 8.87 0.86 -10.75
N SER A 138 8.26 -0.31 -10.89
CA SER A 138 6.99 -0.52 -11.59
C SER A 138 5.94 -1.06 -10.64
N LEU A 139 4.68 -0.72 -10.91
CA LEU A 139 3.54 -1.17 -10.11
C LEU A 139 2.95 -2.43 -10.76
N HIS A 140 2.79 -3.49 -9.97
CA HIS A 140 2.31 -4.78 -10.43
C HIS A 140 1.07 -5.22 -9.67
N LEU A 141 0.18 -5.92 -10.37
CA LEU A 141 -0.92 -6.64 -9.74
C LEU A 141 -0.39 -7.97 -9.20
N ALA A 142 -0.34 -8.09 -7.86
CA ALA A 142 0.09 -9.29 -7.15
C ALA A 142 -1.03 -10.33 -7.05
N ASP A 143 -2.26 -9.91 -6.73
CA ASP A 143 -3.43 -10.80 -6.67
C ASP A 143 -4.69 -10.09 -7.23
N PRO A 144 -5.23 -10.51 -8.38
CA PRO A 144 -6.41 -9.89 -8.99
C PRO A 144 -7.72 -10.14 -8.23
N ARG A 145 -7.73 -11.03 -7.22
CA ARG A 145 -8.97 -11.37 -6.47
C ARG A 145 -9.14 -10.56 -5.20
N GLN A 146 -8.06 -9.96 -4.70
CA GLN A 146 -8.07 -9.25 -3.43
C GLN A 146 -8.39 -7.77 -3.66
N CYS A 147 -9.25 -7.21 -2.80
CA CYS A 147 -9.54 -5.77 -2.81
C CYS A 147 -8.52 -4.96 -2.01
N SER A 148 -7.62 -5.60 -1.25
CA SER A 148 -6.53 -4.93 -0.52
C SER A 148 -5.23 -5.71 -0.62
N GLY A 149 -4.10 -4.98 -0.64
CA GLY A 149 -2.78 -5.56 -0.85
C GLY A 149 -2.64 -6.31 -2.17
N CYS A 150 -3.48 -5.98 -3.15
CA CYS A 150 -3.44 -6.57 -4.48
C CYS A 150 -2.33 -5.98 -5.35
N LEU A 151 -1.70 -4.88 -4.94
CA LEU A 151 -0.67 -4.18 -5.68
C LEU A 151 0.67 -4.19 -4.97
N SER A 152 1.74 -4.39 -5.75
CA SER A 152 3.11 -4.40 -5.28
C SER A 152 4.03 -3.54 -6.17
N PHE A 153 4.86 -2.68 -5.56
CA PHE A 153 5.96 -2.02 -6.27
C PHE A 153 7.17 -2.94 -6.37
N GLN A 154 7.72 -3.08 -7.57
CA GLN A 154 8.89 -3.92 -7.82
C GLN A 154 10.00 -3.11 -8.47
N ALA A 155 11.25 -3.34 -8.04
CA ALA A 155 12.42 -2.69 -8.62
C ALA A 155 12.63 -3.14 -10.06
N VAL A 156 12.94 -2.19 -10.94
CA VAL A 156 13.18 -2.47 -12.36
C VAL A 156 14.61 -2.94 -12.53
N ALA A 157 14.82 -4.03 -13.28
CA ALA A 157 16.12 -4.68 -13.46
C ALA A 157 17.25 -3.75 -13.93
N THR A 158 16.93 -2.70 -14.69
CA THR A 158 17.90 -1.69 -15.15
C THR A 158 18.47 -0.83 -14.02
N THR A 159 17.76 -0.71 -12.91
CA THR A 159 18.16 0.03 -11.71
C THR A 159 18.56 -0.89 -10.56
N ALA A 160 18.21 -2.17 -10.65
CA ALA A 160 18.55 -3.19 -9.68
C ALA A 160 20.07 -3.29 -9.49
N GLY A 161 20.51 -3.29 -8.23
CA GLY A 161 21.93 -3.41 -7.86
C GLY A 161 22.76 -2.14 -7.97
N SER A 162 22.22 -1.02 -8.49
CA SER A 162 22.99 0.23 -8.64
C SER A 162 22.79 1.22 -7.47
N GLY A 163 21.86 0.93 -6.56
CA GLY A 163 21.52 1.76 -5.39
C GLY A 163 21.34 0.95 -4.11
N ILE A 164 20.63 1.53 -3.14
CA ILE A 164 20.21 0.82 -1.93
C ILE A 164 19.29 -0.32 -2.33
N ASP A 165 19.45 -1.46 -1.69
CA ASP A 165 18.47 -2.54 -1.83
C ASP A 165 17.20 -2.17 -1.06
N PHE A 166 16.12 -1.97 -1.80
CA PHE A 166 14.78 -1.67 -1.27
C PHE A 166 13.96 -2.93 -1.04
N GLU A 167 14.52 -4.13 -1.30
CA GLU A 167 13.85 -5.38 -0.99
C GLU A 167 13.59 -5.51 0.52
N LEU A 168 12.37 -5.91 0.84
CA LEU A 168 11.91 -6.14 2.20
C LEU A 168 11.39 -7.57 2.31
N PRO A 169 11.43 -8.17 3.51
CA PRO A 169 10.85 -9.49 3.73
C PRO A 169 9.36 -9.49 3.35
N PRO A 170 8.86 -10.58 2.74
CA PRO A 170 7.47 -10.68 2.33
C PRO A 170 6.53 -10.53 3.53
N SER A 171 5.42 -9.82 3.34
CA SER A 171 4.39 -9.68 4.37
C SER A 171 3.68 -11.01 4.64
N VAL A 172 3.31 -11.24 5.90
CA VAL A 172 2.52 -12.41 6.31
C VAL A 172 1.07 -12.20 5.88
N ARG A 173 0.44 -13.21 5.25
CA ARG A 173 -0.94 -13.15 4.70
C ARG A 173 -2.02 -12.63 5.67
N GLU A 174 -1.76 -12.63 6.97
CA GLU A 174 -2.69 -12.20 8.03
C GLU A 174 -2.73 -10.68 8.26
N PHE A 175 -1.98 -9.88 7.51
CA PHE A 175 -1.95 -8.42 7.68
C PHE A 175 -3.34 -7.76 7.53
N GLN A 176 -4.22 -8.30 6.68
CA GLN A 176 -5.57 -7.79 6.43
C GLN A 176 -6.51 -7.91 7.63
N GLN A 177 -6.14 -8.67 8.67
CA GLN A 177 -6.88 -8.79 9.93
C GLN A 177 -6.35 -7.83 11.00
N ARG A 178 -5.23 -7.15 10.76
CA ARG A 178 -4.64 -6.20 11.71
C ARG A 178 -4.87 -4.78 11.21
N TRP A 179 -6.06 -4.25 11.46
CA TRP A 179 -6.43 -2.89 11.05
C TRP A 179 -7.17 -2.12 12.15
N VAL A 180 -7.07 -0.79 12.06
CA VAL A 180 -7.69 0.17 12.99
C VAL A 180 -8.38 1.30 12.21
N PHE A 181 -9.28 2.02 12.87
CA PHE A 181 -9.83 3.26 12.33
C PHE A 181 -8.89 4.41 12.67
N VAL A 182 -8.62 5.29 11.71
CA VAL A 182 -7.81 6.50 11.89
C VAL A 182 -8.55 7.69 11.31
N ASP A 183 -8.59 8.80 12.04
CA ASP A 183 -9.12 10.06 11.52
C ASP A 183 -8.08 10.75 10.62
N VAL A 184 -8.45 11.00 9.35
CA VAL A 184 -7.58 11.68 8.38
C VAL A 184 -7.85 13.17 8.23
N SER A 185 -8.80 13.75 8.96
CA SER A 185 -9.26 15.16 8.88
C SER A 185 -9.84 15.60 7.52
N VAL A 186 -9.36 15.06 6.39
CA VAL A 186 -9.85 15.32 5.04
C VAL A 186 -10.02 13.98 4.32
N LEU A 187 -11.24 13.67 3.91
CA LEU A 187 -11.49 12.49 3.07
C LEU A 187 -11.12 12.75 1.61
N SER A 188 -10.51 11.74 1.00
CA SER A 188 -10.39 11.60 -0.44
C SER A 188 -10.97 10.24 -0.86
N PRO A 189 -11.61 10.12 -2.03
CA PRO A 189 -12.07 8.83 -2.55
C PRO A 189 -10.95 7.76 -2.58
N LEU A 190 -9.70 8.17 -2.84
CA LEU A 190 -8.56 7.26 -2.93
C LEU A 190 -8.09 6.71 -1.57
N ILE A 191 -8.56 7.27 -0.46
CA ILE A 191 -8.23 6.79 0.90
C ILE A 191 -9.38 5.92 1.44
N SER A 192 -10.54 5.94 0.77
CA SER A 192 -11.69 5.14 1.17
C SER A 192 -11.47 3.64 0.96
N LEU A 193 -12.32 2.83 1.59
CA LEU A 193 -12.25 1.38 1.48
C LEU A 193 -12.59 0.93 0.04
N PRO A 194 -11.67 0.26 -0.67
CA PRO A 194 -11.95 -0.20 -2.03
C PRO A 194 -13.03 -1.29 -2.02
N SER A 195 -13.98 -1.19 -2.94
CA SER A 195 -15.03 -2.20 -3.15
C SER A 195 -14.65 -3.26 -4.19
N ALA A 196 -13.57 -3.04 -4.92
CA ALA A 196 -13.08 -3.92 -5.98
C ALA A 196 -11.54 -3.90 -6.05
N PRO A 197 -10.90 -4.94 -6.63
CA PRO A 197 -9.49 -4.95 -6.93
C PRO A 197 -9.09 -3.80 -7.87
N ALA A 198 -7.83 -3.41 -7.83
CA ALA A 198 -7.30 -2.40 -8.74
C ALA A 198 -7.27 -2.92 -10.19
N VAL A 199 -7.65 -2.07 -11.14
CA VAL A 199 -7.66 -2.40 -12.57
C VAL A 199 -6.34 -1.96 -13.21
N PRO A 200 -5.56 -2.87 -13.82
CA PRO A 200 -4.32 -2.51 -14.48
C PRO A 200 -4.52 -1.46 -15.56
N SER A 201 -3.61 -0.47 -15.60
CA SER A 201 -3.55 0.52 -16.66
C SER A 201 -2.16 0.58 -17.28
N SER A 202 -2.07 1.09 -18.51
CA SER A 202 -0.79 1.25 -19.21
C SER A 202 0.20 2.17 -18.49
N GLY A 203 -0.27 3.03 -17.58
CA GLY A 203 0.56 3.94 -16.79
C GLY A 203 1.31 3.29 -15.62
N TRP A 204 1.04 2.01 -15.31
CA TRP A 204 1.64 1.32 -14.17
C TRP A 204 3.11 0.93 -14.38
N GLY A 205 3.54 0.89 -15.64
CA GLY A 205 4.89 0.49 -16.02
C GLY A 205 5.98 1.51 -15.66
N HIS A 206 7.22 1.02 -15.73
CA HIS A 206 8.43 1.81 -15.64
C HIS A 206 8.46 2.88 -16.74
N GLU A 207 8.92 4.08 -16.38
CA GLU A 207 9.21 5.15 -17.32
C GLU A 207 10.63 5.65 -17.12
N ARG A 208 11.43 5.62 -18.18
CA ARG A 208 12.80 6.10 -18.11
C ARG A 208 12.78 7.61 -17.98
N LEU A 209 13.22 8.11 -16.83
CA LEU A 209 13.45 9.52 -16.64
C LEU A 209 14.77 9.92 -17.34
N ALA A 210 14.70 10.93 -18.20
CA ALA A 210 15.86 11.54 -18.85
C ALA A 210 16.13 12.92 -18.24
N ASP A 211 16.65 12.93 -17.01
CA ASP A 211 16.96 14.15 -16.26
C ASP A 211 18.47 14.19 -15.92
N PRO A 212 19.21 15.26 -16.25
CA PRO A 212 20.62 15.42 -15.86
C PRO A 212 20.89 15.25 -14.36
N ARG A 213 19.90 15.57 -13.50
CA ARG A 213 19.99 15.40 -12.04
C ARG A 213 20.12 13.94 -11.61
N LEU A 214 19.75 12.98 -12.46
CA LEU A 214 19.91 11.56 -12.17
C LEU A 214 21.37 11.19 -11.90
N ALA A 215 22.34 11.83 -12.56
CA ALA A 215 23.75 11.56 -12.29
C ALA A 215 24.13 11.87 -10.83
N TYR A 216 23.62 12.97 -10.29
CA TYR A 216 23.81 13.34 -8.88
C TYR A 216 23.10 12.35 -7.93
N ILE A 217 21.86 11.95 -8.26
CA ILE A 217 21.08 10.99 -7.47
C ILE A 217 21.79 9.64 -7.42
N TRP A 218 22.24 9.13 -8.57
CA TRP A 218 22.98 7.88 -8.66
C TRP A 218 24.28 7.92 -7.86
N LEU A 219 25.03 9.02 -7.91
CA LEU A 219 26.25 9.18 -7.11
C LEU A 219 25.96 9.10 -5.60
N ARG A 220 24.87 9.74 -5.14
CA ARG A 220 24.45 9.69 -3.73
C ARG A 220 24.00 8.29 -3.33
N LEU A 221 23.14 7.65 -4.12
CA LEU A 221 22.66 6.29 -3.87
C LEU A 221 23.81 5.27 -3.83
N LYS A 222 24.77 5.39 -4.76
CA LYS A 222 25.98 4.56 -4.76
C LYS A 222 26.78 4.77 -3.49
N ARG A 223 27.00 6.02 -3.06
CA ARG A 223 27.72 6.29 -1.80
C ARG A 223 27.01 5.68 -0.59
N LEU A 224 25.68 5.76 -0.52
CA LEU A 224 24.90 5.13 0.55
C LEU A 224 25.07 3.61 0.54
N LYS A 225 25.02 3.01 -0.65
CA LYS A 225 25.30 1.57 -0.84
C LYS A 225 26.71 1.19 -0.39
N ASP A 226 27.72 1.95 -0.78
CA ASP A 226 29.13 1.71 -0.42
C ASP A 226 29.36 1.84 1.10
N LEU A 227 28.54 2.64 1.78
CA LEU A 227 28.50 2.74 3.25
C LEU A 227 27.67 1.62 3.92
N GLY A 228 27.10 0.70 3.14
CA GLY A 228 26.30 -0.42 3.65
C GLY A 228 24.90 -0.02 4.13
N VAL A 229 24.36 1.12 3.68
CA VAL A 229 22.99 1.53 4.04
C VAL A 229 21.98 0.60 3.36
N THR A 230 21.06 0.04 4.15
CA THR A 230 20.00 -0.88 3.71
C THR A 230 18.61 -0.34 4.05
N ALA A 231 17.55 -0.78 3.36
CA ALA A 231 16.18 -0.36 3.66
C ALA A 231 15.77 -0.59 5.14
N PRO A 232 16.07 -1.74 5.79
CA PRO A 232 15.77 -1.91 7.21
C PRO A 232 16.46 -0.89 8.13
N MET A 233 17.68 -0.44 7.78
CA MET A 233 18.36 0.62 8.52
C MET A 233 17.66 1.96 8.36
N VAL A 234 17.17 2.27 7.16
CA VAL A 234 16.37 3.48 6.89
C VAL A 234 15.07 3.44 7.68
N VAL A 235 14.35 2.31 7.66
CA VAL A 235 13.12 2.11 8.43
C VAL A 235 13.37 2.34 9.91
N LYS A 236 14.41 1.69 10.46
CA LYS A 236 14.81 1.88 11.86
C LYS A 236 15.09 3.35 12.17
N GLU A 237 15.72 4.08 11.25
CA GLU A 237 16.10 5.47 11.47
C GLU A 237 14.90 6.42 11.48
N PHE A 238 13.95 6.32 10.55
CA PHE A 238 12.77 7.18 10.58
C PHE A 238 11.84 6.83 11.75
N ILE A 239 11.73 5.56 12.13
CA ILE A 239 11.01 5.15 13.36
C ILE A 239 11.68 5.77 14.60
N ARG A 240 13.02 5.68 14.70
CA ARG A 240 13.78 6.26 15.81
C ARG A 240 13.61 7.77 15.90
N ARG A 241 13.55 8.44 14.75
CA ARG A 241 13.34 9.90 14.66
C ARG A 241 11.87 10.31 14.73
N ARG A 242 10.93 9.36 14.76
CA ARG A 242 9.48 9.59 14.72
C ARG A 242 9.05 10.44 13.52
N VAL A 243 9.66 10.17 12.37
CA VAL A 243 9.32 10.80 11.09
C VAL A 243 8.32 9.88 10.38
N ALA A 244 7.22 10.45 9.90
CA ALA A 244 6.26 9.82 9.01
C ALA A 244 6.57 10.26 7.57
N PRO A 245 7.23 9.44 6.74
CA PRO A 245 7.65 9.87 5.41
C PRO A 245 6.50 9.95 4.40
N LEU A 246 5.32 9.40 4.73
CA LEU A 246 4.19 9.23 3.81
C LEU A 246 2.92 9.92 4.24
#